data_AF-A0AAJ2AD71-F1
#
_entry.id   AF-A0AAJ2AD71-F1
#
_cell.length_a   1.000
_cell.length_b   1.000
_cell.length_c   1.000
_cell.angle_alpha   90.00
_cell.angle_beta   90.00
_cell.angle_gamma   90.00
#
_symmetry.space_group_name_H-M   'P 1'
#
loop_
_entity.id
_entity.type
_entity.pdbx_description
1 polymer ?
#
loop_
_entity_poly.entity_id
_entity_poly.type
_entity_poly.pdbx_seq_one_letter_code
_entity_poly.pdbx_strand_id
1 'polypeptide(L)'
;MSTFHQVLGLWLAPDFSGVQRGTMTPPHVDFDAVDTRGIAETLAALNQCGENVIVRVPNDAIDQVTVQSRMTGRMTGSPECEDFAIELLALADGPGELNVRASWADLHALPNRRQAPPPVLVMFVVSGEFDAVMLWSQQLMMRLGIRAADILKRIAGEVEDTDHEGHLPDDLAQYLGRTFAIPYRRQCMVTGLANSPRPF
;
A
#
# COMPACT_ATOMS: atom_id res chain seq x y z
N MET A 1 -25.45 -10.66 -0.30
CA MET A 1 -24.93 -9.29 -0.53
C MET A 1 -23.65 -9.42 -1.32
N SER A 2 -23.42 -8.55 -2.32
CA SER A 2 -22.15 -8.54 -3.06
C SER A 2 -21.04 -8.02 -2.15
N THR A 3 -19.89 -8.68 -2.14
CA THR A 3 -18.70 -8.21 -1.43
C THR A 3 -18.27 -6.87 -2.03
N PHE A 4 -18.00 -5.88 -1.17
CA PHE A 4 -17.40 -4.62 -1.56
C PHE A 4 -15.88 -4.72 -1.41
N HIS A 5 -15.15 -4.26 -2.42
CA HIS A 5 -13.70 -4.23 -2.42
C HIS A 5 -13.20 -2.79 -2.47
N GLN A 6 -12.18 -2.49 -1.67
CA GLN A 6 -11.44 -1.24 -1.72
C GLN A 6 -9.95 -1.50 -1.83
N VAL A 7 -9.31 -0.86 -2.80
CA VAL A 7 -7.86 -0.87 -2.97
C VAL A 7 -7.28 0.37 -2.31
N LEU A 8 -6.38 0.15 -1.35
CA LEU A 8 -5.63 1.18 -0.65
C LEU A 8 -4.16 1.07 -1.00
N GLY A 9 -3.50 2.22 -1.15
CA GLY A 9 -2.06 2.35 -1.30
C GLY A 9 -1.44 2.92 -0.04
N LEU A 10 -0.49 2.20 0.56
CA LEU A 10 0.35 2.70 1.65
C LEU A 10 1.69 3.19 1.06
N TRP A 11 1.86 4.50 1.05
CA TRP A 11 3.11 5.16 0.65
C TRP A 11 4.12 5.10 1.79
N LEU A 12 5.32 4.70 1.45
CA LEU A 12 6.42 4.42 2.36
C LEU A 12 7.69 5.12 1.86
N ALA A 13 8.54 5.54 2.79
CA ALA A 13 9.82 6.17 2.48
C ALA A 13 10.97 5.27 2.98
N PRO A 14 11.60 4.46 2.12
CA PRO A 14 12.79 3.69 2.48
C PRO A 14 13.93 4.62 2.91
N ASP A 15 14.63 4.28 3.99
CA ASP A 15 15.76 5.06 4.49
C ASP A 15 17.10 4.55 3.93
N PHE A 16 17.55 5.21 2.85
CA PHE A 16 18.86 4.95 2.24
C PHE A 16 20.03 5.64 2.95
N SER A 17 19.83 6.28 4.11
CA SER A 17 20.90 7.02 4.79
C SER A 17 22.10 6.12 5.16
N GLY A 18 21.86 4.86 5.51
CA GLY A 18 22.91 3.87 5.76
C GLY A 18 23.69 3.50 4.50
N VAL A 19 23.02 3.41 3.35
CA VAL A 19 23.65 3.15 2.04
C VAL A 19 24.54 4.33 1.64
N GLN A 20 24.03 5.56 1.80
CA GLN A 20 24.78 6.78 1.49
C GLN A 20 26.04 6.94 2.36
N ARG A 21 25.98 6.51 3.62
CA ARG A 21 27.14 6.49 4.53
C ARG A 21 28.11 5.32 4.28
N GLY A 22 27.78 4.39 3.39
CA GLY A 22 28.56 3.18 3.15
C GLY A 22 28.50 2.16 4.30
N THR A 23 27.54 2.30 5.23
CA THR A 23 27.36 1.36 6.36
C THR A 23 26.41 0.21 6.02
N MET A 24 25.73 0.28 4.87
CA MET A 24 24.84 -0.75 4.35
C MET A 24 25.04 -0.90 2.84
N THR A 25 24.86 -2.11 2.32
CA THR A 25 24.76 -2.33 0.88
C THR A 25 23.41 -1.86 0.36
N PRO A 26 23.30 -1.39 -0.89
CA PRO A 26 22.00 -1.16 -1.53
C PRO A 26 21.14 -2.43 -1.44
N PRO A 27 19.94 -2.34 -0.84
CA PRO A 27 19.10 -3.51 -0.68
C PRO A 27 18.40 -3.87 -1.98
N HIS A 28 18.24 -5.16 -2.19
CA HIS A 28 17.40 -5.73 -3.22
C HIS A 28 16.33 -6.59 -2.56
N VAL A 29 15.11 -6.50 -3.06
CA VAL A 29 13.97 -7.31 -2.63
C VAL A 29 13.76 -8.41 -3.66
N ASP A 30 13.67 -9.65 -3.17
CA ASP A 30 13.18 -10.78 -3.94
C ASP A 30 11.69 -10.95 -3.68
N PHE A 31 10.86 -10.41 -4.59
CA PHE A 31 9.41 -10.51 -4.45
C PHE A 31 8.90 -11.96 -4.57
N ASP A 32 9.70 -12.95 -5.03
CA ASP A 32 9.31 -14.37 -5.03
C ASP A 32 9.28 -14.94 -3.62
N ALA A 33 10.04 -14.32 -2.70
CA ALA A 33 10.22 -14.77 -1.33
C ALA A 33 9.50 -13.87 -0.29
N VAL A 34 8.83 -12.80 -0.73
CA VAL A 34 8.09 -11.90 0.17
C VAL A 34 6.84 -12.60 0.71
N ASP A 35 6.71 -12.62 2.04
CA ASP A 35 5.53 -13.10 2.74
C ASP A 35 4.38 -12.07 2.69
N THR A 36 3.64 -12.08 1.60
CA THR A 36 2.49 -11.18 1.39
C THR A 36 1.37 -11.42 2.40
N ARG A 37 1.20 -12.67 2.84
CA ARG A 37 0.22 -13.03 3.85
C ARG A 37 0.56 -12.41 5.20
N GLY A 38 1.82 -12.49 5.61
CA GLY A 38 2.28 -11.85 6.85
C GLY A 38 2.10 -10.33 6.83
N ILE A 39 2.32 -9.68 5.67
CA ILE A 39 2.01 -8.24 5.51
C ILE A 39 0.51 -8.00 5.70
N ALA A 40 -0.34 -8.79 5.05
CA ALA A 40 -1.79 -8.66 5.16
C ALA A 40 -2.29 -8.85 6.59
N GLU A 41 -1.79 -9.86 7.30
CA GLU A 41 -2.11 -10.14 8.70
C GLU A 41 -1.64 -9.00 9.62
N THR A 42 -0.45 -8.45 9.38
CA THR A 42 0.07 -7.30 10.15
C THR A 42 -0.77 -6.05 9.93
N LEU A 43 -1.18 -5.77 8.68
CA LEU A 43 -2.07 -4.64 8.36
C LEU A 43 -3.46 -4.83 8.98
N ALA A 44 -4.02 -6.04 8.89
CA ALA A 44 -5.30 -6.36 9.51
C ALA A 44 -5.27 -6.17 11.03
N ALA A 45 -4.17 -6.58 11.69
CA ALA A 45 -4.00 -6.49 13.14
C ALA A 45 -3.94 -5.05 13.70
N LEU A 46 -3.67 -4.04 12.85
CA LEU A 46 -3.74 -2.63 13.26
C LEU A 46 -5.15 -2.22 13.72
N ASN A 47 -6.16 -2.92 13.21
CA ASN A 47 -7.56 -2.67 13.51
C ASN A 47 -8.15 -3.85 14.29
N GLN A 48 -8.70 -3.56 15.47
CA GLN A 48 -9.30 -4.55 16.37
C GLN A 48 -10.81 -4.36 16.52
N CYS A 49 -11.47 -3.71 15.56
CA CYS A 49 -12.88 -3.34 15.66
C CYS A 49 -13.88 -4.49 15.51
N GLY A 50 -13.40 -5.71 15.22
CA GLY A 50 -14.27 -6.88 15.07
C GLY A 50 -15.07 -6.90 13.76
N GLU A 51 -14.86 -5.93 12.87
CA GLU A 51 -15.44 -5.94 11.53
C GLU A 51 -14.90 -7.13 10.72
N ASN A 52 -15.80 -7.83 10.04
CA ASN A 52 -15.44 -8.99 9.23
C ASN A 52 -14.93 -8.55 7.85
N VAL A 53 -13.69 -8.08 7.82
CA VAL A 53 -12.99 -7.74 6.57
C VAL A 53 -11.83 -8.69 6.29
N ILE A 54 -11.56 -8.90 5.01
CA ILE A 54 -10.43 -9.68 4.51
C ILE A 54 -9.44 -8.70 3.87
N VAL A 55 -8.24 -8.63 4.43
CA VAL A 55 -7.11 -7.89 3.85
C VAL A 55 -6.28 -8.85 3.01
N ARG A 56 -5.94 -8.46 1.78
CA ARG A 56 -5.03 -9.19 0.89
C ARG A 56 -3.99 -8.27 0.30
N VAL A 57 -2.75 -8.74 0.23
CA VAL A 57 -1.61 -8.04 -0.36
C VAL A 57 -1.16 -8.82 -1.60
N PRO A 58 -0.89 -8.16 -2.73
CA PRO A 58 -0.40 -8.82 -3.92
C PRO A 58 1.05 -9.27 -3.80
N ASN A 59 1.43 -10.24 -4.65
CA ASN A 59 2.78 -10.79 -4.76
C ASN A 59 3.79 -9.89 -5.51
N ASP A 60 3.51 -8.59 -5.55
CA ASP A 60 4.40 -7.55 -6.04
C ASP A 60 4.05 -6.19 -5.41
N ALA A 61 4.92 -5.20 -5.56
CA ALA A 61 4.71 -3.83 -5.08
C ALA A 61 5.41 -2.80 -5.99
N ILE A 62 5.16 -1.52 -5.74
CA ILE A 62 5.65 -0.44 -6.59
C ILE A 62 6.91 0.16 -5.95
N ASP A 63 8.00 0.16 -6.72
CA ASP A 63 9.30 0.73 -6.34
C ASP A 63 9.48 2.19 -6.81
N GLN A 64 10.46 2.86 -6.22
CA GLN A 64 10.76 4.27 -6.51
C GLN A 64 11.09 4.52 -7.98
N VAL A 65 11.74 3.56 -8.65
CA VAL A 65 12.18 3.71 -10.05
C VAL A 65 10.96 3.74 -10.97
N THR A 66 9.95 2.92 -10.67
CA THR A 66 8.68 2.90 -11.39
C THR A 66 7.95 4.23 -11.22
N VAL A 67 7.77 4.72 -9.98
CA VAL A 67 7.11 6.01 -9.71
C VAL A 67 7.84 7.16 -10.40
N GLN A 68 9.15 7.25 -10.27
CA GLN A 68 9.95 8.32 -10.88
C GLN A 68 9.90 8.28 -12.42
N SER A 69 9.90 7.08 -13.01
CA SER A 69 9.81 6.94 -14.47
C SER A 69 8.48 7.43 -15.01
N ARG A 70 7.38 7.21 -14.27
CA ARG A 70 6.05 7.75 -14.60
C ARG A 70 5.97 9.26 -14.39
N MET A 71 6.47 9.78 -13.27
CA MET A 71 6.54 11.23 -13.00
C MET A 71 7.30 12.01 -14.09
N THR A 72 8.34 11.40 -14.65
CA THR A 72 9.19 12.03 -15.68
C THR A 72 8.71 11.76 -17.11
N GLY A 73 7.57 11.08 -17.29
CA GLY A 73 7.02 10.74 -18.60
C GLY A 73 7.83 9.71 -19.39
N ARG A 74 8.78 9.02 -18.76
CA ARG A 74 9.56 7.92 -19.39
C ARG A 74 8.75 6.64 -19.49
N MET A 75 7.71 6.51 -18.66
CA MET A 75 6.73 5.44 -18.69
C MET A 75 5.33 6.01 -18.66
N THR A 76 4.38 5.28 -19.24
CA THR A 76 2.95 5.62 -19.23
C THR A 76 2.31 5.33 -17.87
N GLY A 77 1.14 5.93 -17.63
CA GLY A 77 0.37 5.77 -16.39
C GLY A 77 0.70 6.85 -15.37
N SER A 78 -0.16 6.98 -14.34
CA SER A 78 0.05 7.97 -13.29
C SER A 78 1.14 7.51 -12.29
N PRO A 79 1.84 8.45 -11.62
CA PRO A 79 2.78 8.17 -10.54
C PRO A 79 2.20 7.34 -9.38
N GLU A 80 0.89 7.46 -9.16
CA GLU A 80 0.12 6.73 -8.15
C GLU A 80 -0.18 5.28 -8.55
N CYS A 81 0.13 4.89 -9.79
CA CYS A 81 -0.07 3.56 -10.32
C CYS A 81 -1.52 3.07 -10.24
N GLU A 82 -2.48 3.93 -10.59
CA GLU A 82 -3.93 3.62 -10.60
C GLU A 82 -4.28 2.38 -11.45
N ASP A 83 -3.54 2.13 -12.51
CA ASP A 83 -3.62 0.91 -13.32
C ASP A 83 -3.35 -0.37 -12.52
N PHE A 84 -2.36 -0.36 -11.61
CA PHE A 84 -2.15 -1.47 -10.67
C PHE A 84 -3.37 -1.68 -9.78
N ALA A 85 -3.94 -0.59 -9.28
CA ALA A 85 -5.10 -0.65 -8.40
C ALA A 85 -6.34 -1.22 -9.10
N ILE A 86 -6.54 -0.90 -10.38
CA ILE A 86 -7.61 -1.46 -11.21
C ILE A 86 -7.41 -2.97 -11.40
N GLU A 87 -6.19 -3.42 -11.70
CA GLU A 87 -5.87 -4.84 -11.83
C GLU A 87 -6.09 -5.60 -10.51
N LEU A 88 -5.67 -5.02 -9.38
CA LEU A 88 -5.94 -5.60 -8.06
C LEU A 88 -7.43 -5.70 -7.77
N LEU A 89 -8.21 -4.69 -8.14
CA LEU A 89 -9.65 -4.70 -7.95
C LEU A 89 -10.30 -5.82 -8.76
N ALA A 90 -9.88 -6.04 -10.01
CA ALA A 90 -10.38 -7.14 -10.84
C ALA A 90 -10.00 -8.52 -10.26
N LEU A 91 -8.79 -8.66 -9.72
CA LEU A 91 -8.35 -9.89 -9.05
C LEU A 91 -9.06 -10.14 -7.72
N ALA A 92 -9.62 -9.10 -7.09
CA ALA A 92 -10.26 -9.21 -5.79
C ALA A 92 -11.54 -10.06 -5.80
N ASP A 93 -12.22 -10.18 -6.94
CA ASP A 93 -13.38 -11.07 -7.08
C ASP A 93 -12.98 -12.56 -7.05
N GLY A 94 -11.71 -12.87 -7.35
CA GLY A 94 -11.18 -14.22 -7.35
C GLY A 94 -10.83 -14.73 -5.94
N PRO A 95 -10.93 -16.06 -5.70
CA PRO A 95 -10.43 -16.67 -4.48
C PRO A 95 -8.90 -16.75 -4.49
N GLY A 96 -8.29 -16.67 -3.30
CA GLY A 96 -6.85 -16.90 -3.12
C GLY A 96 -5.99 -15.64 -3.15
N GLU A 97 -4.71 -15.85 -3.44
CA GLU A 97 -3.68 -14.81 -3.48
C GLU A 97 -3.87 -13.86 -4.66
N LEU A 98 -3.54 -12.58 -4.46
CA LEU A 98 -3.58 -11.57 -5.50
C LEU A 98 -2.30 -11.68 -6.35
N ASN A 99 -2.32 -12.56 -7.35
CA ASN A 99 -1.21 -12.73 -8.27
C ASN A 99 -1.29 -11.72 -9.42
N VAL A 100 -0.57 -10.60 -9.28
CA VAL A 100 -0.61 -9.46 -10.21
C VAL A 100 0.57 -9.47 -11.19
N ARG A 101 1.55 -10.35 -11.01
CA ARG A 101 2.81 -10.30 -11.76
C ARG A 101 2.66 -10.40 -13.27
N ALA A 102 1.74 -11.25 -13.74
CA ALA A 102 1.54 -11.43 -15.17
C ALA A 102 0.94 -10.17 -15.83
N SER A 103 -0.02 -9.51 -15.17
CA SER A 103 -0.66 -8.29 -15.70
C SER A 103 0.20 -7.04 -15.47
N TRP A 104 1.08 -7.06 -14.46
CA TRP A 104 1.89 -5.91 -14.09
C TRP A 104 3.34 -5.94 -14.61
N ALA A 105 3.83 -7.06 -15.12
CA ALA A 105 5.22 -7.21 -15.58
C ALA A 105 5.66 -6.12 -16.56
N ASP A 106 4.82 -5.80 -17.55
CA ASP A 106 5.12 -4.81 -18.60
C ASP A 106 4.97 -3.35 -18.12
N LEU A 107 4.46 -3.14 -16.91
CA LEU A 107 4.17 -1.84 -16.31
C LEU A 107 5.21 -1.43 -15.27
N HIS A 108 6.20 -2.28 -14.99
CA HIS A 108 7.37 -1.99 -14.16
C HIS A 108 8.49 -1.31 -14.95
N ALA A 109 9.18 -0.37 -14.30
CA ALA A 109 10.43 0.16 -14.85
C ALA A 109 11.57 -0.88 -14.84
N LEU A 110 11.55 -1.79 -13.86
CA LEU A 110 12.58 -2.81 -13.66
C LEU A 110 11.97 -4.23 -13.78
N PRO A 111 12.35 -5.02 -14.80
CA PRO A 111 11.72 -6.31 -15.07
C PRO A 111 12.16 -7.42 -14.11
N ASN A 112 13.35 -7.32 -13.50
CA ASN A 112 13.84 -8.35 -12.57
C ASN A 112 13.29 -8.14 -11.15
N ARG A 113 12.18 -8.80 -10.84
CA ARG A 113 11.53 -8.74 -9.51
C ARG A 113 12.23 -9.53 -8.40
N ARG A 114 13.28 -10.29 -8.72
CA ARG A 114 14.16 -10.94 -7.71
C ARG A 114 15.25 -10.01 -7.18
N GLN A 115 15.47 -8.88 -7.85
CA GLN A 115 16.48 -7.89 -7.49
C GLN A 115 15.90 -6.47 -7.56
N ALA A 116 14.62 -6.32 -7.22
CA ALA A 116 13.94 -5.04 -7.28
C ALA A 116 14.40 -4.12 -6.13
N PRO A 117 14.34 -2.79 -6.29
CA PRO A 117 14.50 -1.87 -5.18
C PRO A 117 13.37 -2.07 -4.15
N PRO A 118 13.56 -1.64 -2.89
CA PRO A 118 12.50 -1.64 -1.90
C PRO A 118 11.26 -0.86 -2.37
N PRO A 119 10.05 -1.32 -2.02
CA PRO A 119 8.84 -0.63 -2.41
C PRO A 119 8.70 0.73 -1.72
N VAL A 120 8.16 1.68 -2.46
CA VAL A 120 7.70 2.98 -1.95
C VAL A 120 6.18 3.04 -1.84
N LEU A 121 5.49 2.09 -2.46
CA LEU A 121 4.03 1.99 -2.42
C LEU A 121 3.64 0.52 -2.36
N VAL A 122 3.04 0.15 -1.22
CA VAL A 122 2.48 -1.18 -0.97
C VAL A 122 0.96 -1.04 -1.10
N MET A 123 0.39 -1.60 -2.15
CA MET A 123 -1.07 -1.64 -2.31
C MET A 123 -1.64 -2.92 -1.72
N PHE A 124 -2.87 -2.84 -1.23
CA PHE A 124 -3.60 -3.97 -0.68
C PHE A 124 -5.10 -3.78 -0.86
N VAL A 125 -5.82 -4.89 -0.85
CA VAL A 125 -7.28 -4.92 -1.01
C VAL A 125 -7.93 -5.25 0.32
N VAL A 126 -8.94 -4.48 0.69
CA VAL A 126 -9.83 -4.74 1.82
C VAL A 126 -11.19 -5.15 1.26
N SER A 127 -11.67 -6.32 1.66
CA SER A 127 -12.90 -6.93 1.13
C SER A 127 -13.88 -7.23 2.27
N GLY A 128 -15.16 -6.92 2.10
CA GLY A 128 -16.18 -7.17 3.13
C GLY A 128 -17.52 -6.53 2.78
N GLU A 129 -18.38 -6.35 3.77
CA GLU A 129 -19.54 -5.46 3.62
C GLU A 129 -19.09 -4.01 3.48
N PHE A 130 -19.85 -3.18 2.76
CA PHE A 130 -19.46 -1.80 2.48
C PHE A 130 -19.15 -1.00 3.75
N ASP A 131 -20.05 -1.04 4.75
CA ASP A 131 -19.87 -0.31 6.00
C ASP A 131 -18.66 -0.82 6.80
N ALA A 132 -18.45 -2.13 6.82
CA ALA A 132 -17.30 -2.77 7.46
C ALA A 132 -15.97 -2.32 6.81
N VAL A 133 -15.91 -2.28 5.48
CA VAL A 133 -14.72 -1.80 4.74
C VAL A 133 -14.48 -0.31 4.98
N MET A 134 -15.53 0.52 4.94
CA MET A 134 -15.39 1.96 5.20
C MET A 134 -14.91 2.23 6.63
N LEU A 135 -15.48 1.55 7.62
CA LEU A 135 -15.09 1.69 9.01
C LEU A 135 -13.64 1.23 9.24
N TRP A 136 -13.26 0.09 8.66
CA TRP A 136 -11.89 -0.42 8.73
C TRP A 136 -10.89 0.57 8.12
N SER A 137 -11.20 1.11 6.93
CA SER A 137 -10.33 2.09 6.25
C SER A 137 -10.17 3.38 7.03
N GLN A 138 -11.25 3.87 7.66
CA GLN A 138 -11.18 5.04 8.54
C GLN A 138 -10.32 4.78 9.78
N GLN A 139 -10.47 3.61 10.40
CA GLN A 139 -9.65 3.25 11.56
C GLN A 139 -8.19 3.10 11.21
N LEU A 140 -7.87 2.51 10.06
CA LEU A 140 -6.50 2.43 9.59
C LEU A 140 -5.87 3.83 9.52
N MET A 141 -6.55 4.78 8.86
CA MET A 141 -6.06 6.16 8.76
C MET A 141 -5.85 6.80 10.14
N MET A 142 -6.79 6.64 11.08
CA MET A 142 -6.64 7.13 12.45
C MET A 142 -5.48 6.48 13.21
N ARG A 143 -5.26 5.17 13.04
CA ARG A 143 -4.15 4.43 13.67
C ARG A 143 -2.78 4.85 13.15
N LEU A 144 -2.74 5.29 11.89
CA LEU A 144 -1.57 5.92 11.29
C LEU A 144 -1.45 7.41 11.64
N GLY A 145 -2.37 7.98 12.44
CA GLY A 145 -2.34 9.39 12.80
C GLY A 145 -2.64 10.34 11.64
N ILE A 146 -3.27 9.86 10.56
CA ILE A 146 -3.65 10.67 9.40
C ILE A 146 -4.85 11.54 9.77
N ARG A 147 -4.68 12.85 9.74
CA ARG A 147 -5.67 13.83 10.22
C ARG A 147 -6.86 14.02 9.27
N ALA A 148 -6.71 13.71 7.99
CA ALA A 148 -7.81 13.77 7.02
C ALA A 148 -8.94 12.78 7.34
N ALA A 149 -8.70 11.81 8.22
CA ALA A 149 -9.74 10.94 8.77
C ALA A 149 -10.60 11.62 9.86
N ASP A 150 -10.18 12.78 10.37
CA ASP A 150 -10.94 13.55 11.35
C ASP A 150 -12.17 14.20 10.69
N ILE A 151 -13.35 13.73 11.12
CA ILE A 151 -14.65 14.20 10.63
C ILE A 151 -14.82 15.70 10.89
N LEU A 152 -14.28 16.24 12.00
CA LEU A 152 -14.43 17.66 12.33
C LEU A 152 -13.67 18.56 11.35
N LYS A 153 -12.44 18.19 10.98
CA LYS A 153 -11.65 18.92 9.97
C LYS A 153 -12.31 18.90 8.60
N ARG A 154 -12.84 17.74 8.21
CA ARG A 154 -13.58 17.58 6.95
C ARG A 154 -14.84 18.44 6.91
N ILE A 155 -15.61 18.48 8.00
CA ILE A 155 -16.82 19.31 8.10
C ILE A 155 -16.46 20.80 8.07
N ALA A 156 -15.36 21.20 8.70
CA ALA A 156 -14.88 22.58 8.70
C ALA A 156 -14.27 23.03 7.36
N GLY A 157 -14.01 22.12 6.43
CA GLY A 157 -13.31 22.41 5.17
C GLY A 157 -11.83 22.74 5.36
N GLU A 158 -11.26 22.37 6.52
CA GLU A 158 -9.88 22.68 6.93
C GLU A 158 -8.95 21.48 6.69
N VAL A 159 -8.96 20.95 5.46
CA VAL A 159 -8.07 19.85 5.06
C VAL A 159 -6.92 20.43 4.25
N GLU A 160 -5.71 20.33 4.78
CA GLU A 160 -4.47 20.68 4.09
C GLU A 160 -3.78 19.43 3.52
N ASP A 161 -2.83 19.59 2.59
CA ASP A 161 -2.07 18.46 2.03
C ASP A 161 -1.37 17.63 3.13
N THR A 162 -0.89 18.30 4.19
CA THR A 162 -0.25 17.64 5.34
C THR A 162 -1.21 16.78 6.17
N ASP A 163 -2.52 16.99 6.05
CA ASP A 163 -3.50 16.18 6.77
C ASP A 163 -3.60 14.75 6.22
N HIS A 164 -3.05 14.50 5.03
CA HIS A 164 -2.93 13.16 4.45
C HIS A 164 -1.67 12.40 4.89
N GLU A 165 -0.77 13.06 5.63
CA GLU A 165 0.44 12.46 6.18
C GLU A 165 0.15 11.78 7.53
N GLY A 166 0.80 10.63 7.73
CA GLY A 166 0.71 9.83 8.93
C GLY A 166 2.07 9.28 9.34
N HIS A 167 2.04 8.45 10.38
CA HIS A 167 3.20 7.78 10.94
C HIS A 167 2.93 6.29 11.12
N LEU A 168 3.84 5.47 10.61
CA LEU A 168 3.87 4.04 10.86
C LEU A 168 4.07 3.79 12.37
N PRO A 169 3.25 2.92 12.98
CA PRO A 169 3.56 2.32 14.28
C PRO A 169 4.93 1.63 14.24
N ASP A 170 5.65 1.63 15.36
CA ASP A 170 7.01 1.08 15.42
C ASP A 170 7.08 -0.38 14.98
N ASP A 171 6.10 -1.19 15.42
CA ASP A 171 6.01 -2.61 15.06
C ASP A 171 5.81 -2.81 13.55
N LEU A 172 4.98 -1.97 12.92
CA LEU A 172 4.74 -2.03 11.47
C LEU A 172 5.99 -1.59 10.69
N ALA A 173 6.62 -0.49 11.09
CA ALA A 173 7.85 -0.01 10.46
C ALA A 173 8.98 -1.05 10.58
N GLN A 174 9.13 -1.68 11.74
CA GLN A 174 10.11 -2.75 11.97
C GLN A 174 9.77 -4.02 11.17
N TYR A 175 8.49 -4.39 11.08
CA TYR A 175 8.05 -5.52 10.29
C TYR A 175 8.37 -5.30 8.80
N LEU A 176 7.89 -4.21 8.21
CA LEU A 176 8.15 -3.87 6.80
C LEU A 176 9.64 -3.74 6.52
N GLY A 177 10.41 -3.17 7.45
CA GLY A 177 11.84 -3.01 7.25
C GLY A 177 12.63 -4.32 7.27
N ARG A 178 12.16 -5.33 8.03
CA ARG A 178 12.69 -6.69 7.94
C ARG A 178 12.28 -7.37 6.63
N THR A 179 11.02 -7.23 6.24
CA THR A 179 10.47 -7.86 5.03
C THR A 179 11.13 -7.37 3.76
N PHE A 180 11.45 -6.08 3.66
CA PHE A 180 12.08 -5.47 2.47
C PHE A 180 13.57 -5.16 2.63
N ALA A 181 14.20 -5.68 3.68
CA ALA A 181 15.64 -5.54 3.96
C ALA A 181 16.17 -4.09 3.97
N ILE A 182 15.33 -3.12 4.34
CA ILE A 182 15.72 -1.71 4.51
C ILE A 182 14.89 -1.06 5.62
N PRO A 183 15.46 -0.21 6.49
CA PRO A 183 14.65 0.58 7.40
C PRO A 183 13.70 1.51 6.63
N TYR A 184 12.50 1.70 7.13
CA TYR A 184 11.57 2.71 6.64
C TYR A 184 11.52 3.89 7.58
N ARG A 185 11.43 5.10 7.02
CA ARG A 185 11.05 6.28 7.79
C ARG A 185 9.63 6.09 8.29
N ARG A 186 9.31 6.74 9.42
CA ARG A 186 7.97 6.61 10.00
C ARG A 186 6.91 7.32 9.17
N GLN A 187 7.25 8.38 8.45
CA GLN A 187 6.28 9.09 7.62
C GLN A 187 5.67 8.17 6.56
N CYS A 188 4.36 8.19 6.46
CA CYS A 188 3.60 7.44 5.46
C CYS A 188 2.38 8.24 4.99
N MET A 189 1.78 7.83 3.88
CA MET A 189 0.49 8.33 3.42
C MET A 189 -0.40 7.15 3.00
N VAL A 190 -1.71 7.31 3.10
CA VAL A 190 -2.67 6.30 2.59
C VAL A 190 -3.55 6.94 1.52
N THR A 191 -3.61 6.30 0.36
CA THR A 191 -4.47 6.71 -0.76
C THR A 191 -5.51 5.64 -1.07
N GLY A 192 -6.77 6.05 -1.26
CA GLY A 192 -7.78 5.18 -1.85
C GLY A 192 -7.68 5.26 -3.38
N LEU A 193 -7.40 4.14 -4.04
CA LEU A 193 -7.03 4.13 -5.46
C LEU A 193 -8.08 3.51 -6.37
N ALA A 194 -8.80 2.48 -5.89
CA ALA A 194 -9.89 1.85 -6.63
C ALA A 194 -10.93 1.27 -5.65
N ASN A 195 -12.18 1.15 -6.06
CA ASN A 195 -13.21 0.45 -5.30
C ASN A 195 -14.29 -0.14 -6.21
N SER A 196 -14.96 -1.18 -5.71
CA SER A 196 -16.18 -1.70 -6.32
C SER A 196 -17.27 -0.64 -6.35
N PRO A 197 -18.26 -0.76 -7.25
CA PRO A 197 -19.47 0.07 -7.17
C PRO A 197 -20.11 -0.02 -5.79
N ARG A 198 -20.60 1.11 -5.27
CA ARG A 198 -21.28 1.15 -3.97
C ARG A 198 -22.58 0.33 -4.05
N PRO A 199 -22.92 -0.49 -3.03
CA PRO A 199 -24.23 -1.13 -2.98
C PRO A 199 -25.33 -0.07 -2.85
N PHE A 200 -26.46 -0.31 -3.54
CA PHE A 200 -27.66 0.55 -3.52
C PHE A 200 -28.58 0.19 -2.36
#